data_AF-A0A2M7VCD4-F1
#
_entry.id   AF-A0A2M7VCD4-F1
#
_cell.length_a   1.000
_cell.length_b   1.000
_cell.length_c   1.000
_cell.angle_alpha   90.00
_cell.angle_beta   90.00
_cell.angle_gamma   90.00
#
_symmetry.space_group_name_H-M   'P 1'
#
loop_
_entity.id
_entity.type
_entity.pdbx_description
1 polymer ?
#
loop_
_entity_poly.entity_id
_entity_poly.type
_entity_poly.pdbx_seq_one_letter_code
_entity_poly.pdbx_strand_id
1 'polypeptide(L)'
;MPNRNQTINGLIKIIESYDKKADFEMIRLVYDYAKDAHEGQFRKSGEPYIIHPLAAAYILANMSIDPVIIMATLLHDVPEDTDRTLADLEKNFGKEIASLVEGITKLGKLKYRGVERYIENLRKMFIAMAEDVRVMIIKFADRIHNLSTLDALPPQKRYRIALESLEIYAPIANRLGMDEMKGQLEDLSFKFVYPKEYERVKKLRDEKLQGKEKYFKHIINITQKELENSNISVISIHGRNKKLYSLYKKMLDKNNEIGRIYDIVAIRIIVDNIAKCYATLGILHSIWKPIKGRIKDYIAQPKPNGYQSLHTTVFAEGGEPVEFQIRTLDMHEDAEYGIAAHWHYDEHGSKRPHKEIKWVQELAQIQKDILNKLSDLEEMKVDFLQTRIFVLTPKGDVIDLPEGATPVDFAYHIHSDIGNKCIGSRVNEKMVSLDTELKNGDIVEIDTDKNRKGPSPDWAKFVKTHTAKAHIANFTKQKNGIARFFNILPKKGEK
;
A
#
# COMPACT_ATOMS: atom_id res chain seq x y z
N MET A 1 -13.44 16.64 12.05
CA MET A 1 -13.92 15.99 13.28
C MET A 1 -14.73 14.78 12.85
N PRO A 2 -14.64 13.61 13.51
CA PRO A 2 -15.59 12.54 13.21
C PRO A 2 -16.99 13.06 13.52
N ASN A 3 -17.91 12.88 12.58
CA ASN A 3 -19.25 13.44 12.64
C ASN A 3 -19.98 12.89 13.87
N ARG A 4 -20.31 13.75 14.84
CA ARG A 4 -21.16 13.43 16.01
C ARG A 4 -22.58 12.92 15.67
N ASN A 5 -22.91 12.78 14.38
CA ASN A 5 -24.19 12.31 13.85
C ASN A 5 -24.13 10.90 13.23
N GLN A 6 -23.08 10.12 13.48
CA GLN A 6 -23.04 8.73 13.02
C GLN A 6 -24.01 7.87 13.84
N THR A 7 -24.91 7.17 13.16
CA THR A 7 -25.94 6.31 13.75
C THR A 7 -25.99 4.98 13.02
N ILE A 8 -26.47 3.91 13.67
CA ILE A 8 -26.63 2.62 12.99
C ILE A 8 -27.53 2.70 11.76
N ASN A 9 -28.60 3.51 11.82
CA ASN A 9 -29.47 3.76 10.67
C ASN A 9 -28.74 4.46 9.52
N GLY A 10 -27.84 5.40 9.84
CA GLY A 10 -27.02 6.04 8.83
C GLY A 10 -25.99 5.09 8.21
N LEU A 11 -25.40 4.19 8.99
CA LEU A 11 -24.50 3.15 8.48
C LEU A 11 -25.24 2.23 7.51
N ILE A 12 -26.41 1.72 7.91
CA ILE A 12 -27.24 0.84 7.08
C ILE A 12 -27.63 1.51 5.76
N LYS A 13 -27.99 2.81 5.76
CA LYS A 13 -28.29 3.55 4.53
C LYS A 13 -27.10 3.64 3.57
N ILE A 14 -25.88 3.73 4.08
CA ILE A 14 -24.68 3.73 3.24
C ILE A 14 -24.51 2.33 2.63
N ILE A 15 -24.63 1.28 3.44
CA ILE A 15 -24.51 -0.12 2.97
C ILE A 15 -25.57 -0.42 1.91
N GLU A 16 -26.82 -0.04 2.14
CA GLU A 16 -27.94 -0.21 1.21
C GLU A 16 -27.69 0.45 -0.16
N SER A 17 -26.85 1.50 -0.22
CA SER A 17 -26.55 2.20 -1.47
C SER A 17 -25.71 1.37 -2.45
N TYR A 18 -24.90 0.43 -1.95
CA TYR A 18 -24.04 -0.44 -2.77
C TYR A 18 -24.36 -1.93 -2.64
N ASP A 19 -24.99 -2.37 -1.55
CA ASP A 19 -25.46 -3.74 -1.36
C ASP A 19 -26.87 -3.76 -0.77
N LYS A 20 -27.87 -3.90 -1.65
CA LYS A 20 -29.28 -3.99 -1.28
C LYS A 20 -29.69 -5.36 -0.73
N LYS A 21 -28.83 -6.39 -0.89
CA LYS A 21 -29.10 -7.76 -0.46
C LYS A 21 -28.46 -8.08 0.90
N ALA A 22 -27.68 -7.15 1.45
CA ALA A 22 -27.07 -7.28 2.75
C ALA A 22 -28.12 -7.55 3.85
N ASP A 23 -27.73 -8.36 4.84
CA ASP A 23 -28.57 -8.66 5.99
C ASP A 23 -28.54 -7.50 7.00
N PHE A 24 -29.43 -6.52 6.77
CA PHE A 24 -29.51 -5.33 7.61
C PHE A 24 -29.95 -5.63 9.05
N GLU A 25 -30.72 -6.69 9.27
CA GLU A 25 -31.12 -7.12 10.62
C GLU A 25 -29.93 -7.71 11.38
N MET A 26 -29.10 -8.52 10.73
CA MET A 26 -27.85 -9.00 11.30
C MET A 26 -26.91 -7.84 11.66
N ILE A 27 -26.79 -6.82 10.80
CA ILE A 27 -25.96 -5.64 11.08
C ILE A 27 -26.47 -4.88 12.33
N ARG A 28 -27.79 -4.76 12.51
CA ARG A 28 -28.39 -4.16 13.72
C ARG A 28 -28.09 -5.01 14.95
N LEU A 29 -28.31 -6.32 14.86
CA LEU A 29 -28.05 -7.27 15.95
C LEU A 29 -26.60 -7.20 16.42
N VAL A 30 -25.65 -7.16 15.48
CA VAL A 30 -24.22 -7.01 15.76
C VAL A 30 -23.92 -5.68 16.44
N TYR A 31 -24.50 -4.57 15.96
CA TYR A 31 -24.34 -3.25 16.58
C TYR A 31 -24.87 -3.22 18.01
N ASP A 32 -26.07 -3.74 18.24
CA ASP A 32 -26.70 -3.75 19.56
C ASP A 32 -25.90 -4.64 20.52
N TYR A 33 -25.40 -5.79 20.06
CA TYR A 33 -24.50 -6.64 20.85
C TYR A 33 -23.22 -5.93 21.25
N ALA A 34 -22.58 -5.22 20.32
CA ALA A 34 -21.37 -4.43 20.62
C ALA A 34 -21.66 -3.28 21.59
N LYS A 35 -22.80 -2.61 21.42
CA LYS A 35 -23.24 -1.51 22.28
C LYS A 35 -23.49 -1.99 23.71
N ASP A 36 -24.17 -3.12 23.87
CA ASP A 36 -24.47 -3.72 25.16
C ASP A 36 -23.20 -4.24 25.84
N ALA A 37 -22.27 -4.84 25.08
CA ALA A 37 -21.00 -5.31 25.62
C ALA A 37 -20.13 -4.16 26.17
N HIS A 38 -20.19 -2.99 25.54
CA HIS A 38 -19.45 -1.79 25.94
C HIS A 38 -20.28 -0.82 26.81
N GLU A 39 -21.40 -1.26 27.39
CA GLU A 39 -22.23 -0.41 28.25
C GLU A 39 -21.44 0.10 29.47
N GLY A 40 -21.53 1.39 29.74
CA GLY A 40 -20.76 2.04 30.81
C GLY A 40 -19.27 2.25 30.52
N GLN A 41 -18.76 1.80 29.37
CA GLN A 41 -17.38 2.04 28.95
C GLN A 41 -17.25 3.37 28.18
N PHE A 42 -16.24 4.16 28.54
CA PHE A 42 -15.96 5.46 27.91
C PHE A 42 -14.53 5.53 27.37
N ARG A 43 -14.34 6.24 26.25
CA ARG A 43 -13.02 6.57 25.73
C ARG A 43 -12.36 7.65 26.58
N LYS A 44 -11.05 7.83 26.39
CA LYS A 44 -10.28 8.91 27.03
C LYS A 44 -10.73 10.32 26.64
N SER A 45 -11.43 10.45 25.51
CA SER A 45 -12.08 11.70 25.10
C SER A 45 -13.36 12.01 25.90
N GLY A 46 -13.88 11.06 26.68
CA GLY A 46 -15.15 11.16 27.41
C GLY A 46 -16.37 10.67 26.65
N GLU A 47 -16.21 10.23 25.39
CA GLU A 47 -17.30 9.71 24.56
C GLU A 47 -17.57 8.22 24.84
N PRO A 48 -18.84 7.74 24.73
CA PRO A 48 -19.18 6.32 24.81
C PRO A 48 -18.32 5.46 23.88
N TYR A 49 -17.87 4.28 24.35
CA TYR A 49 -16.92 3.46 23.61
C TYR A 49 -17.44 3.01 22.24
N ILE A 50 -18.74 2.70 22.12
CA ILE A 50 -19.41 2.25 20.89
C ILE A 50 -19.25 3.21 19.69
N ILE A 51 -18.95 4.49 19.95
CA ILE A 51 -18.66 5.46 18.88
C ILE A 51 -17.41 5.04 18.09
N HIS A 52 -16.42 4.40 18.72
CA HIS A 52 -15.21 3.97 18.02
C HIS A 52 -15.44 2.86 17.00
N PRO A 53 -16.02 1.69 17.37
CA PRO A 53 -16.36 0.66 16.39
C PRO A 53 -17.31 1.17 15.30
N LEU A 54 -18.30 2.00 15.66
CA LEU A 54 -19.21 2.58 14.68
C LEU A 54 -18.48 3.50 13.69
N ALA A 55 -17.60 4.38 14.15
CA ALA A 55 -16.85 5.26 13.27
C ALA A 55 -15.90 4.49 12.34
N ALA A 56 -15.27 3.41 12.83
CA ALA A 56 -14.46 2.51 12.02
C ALA A 56 -15.32 1.79 10.94
N ALA A 57 -16.51 1.31 11.31
CA ALA A 57 -17.46 0.72 10.37
C ALA A 57 -17.91 1.71 9.28
N TYR A 58 -18.10 2.99 9.63
CA TYR A 58 -18.39 4.04 8.65
C TYR A 58 -17.24 4.29 7.67
N ILE A 59 -15.98 4.20 8.10
CA ILE A 59 -14.84 4.32 7.19
C ILE A 59 -14.91 3.23 6.14
N LEU A 60 -15.18 1.98 6.55
CA LEU A 60 -15.31 0.85 5.64
C LEU A 60 -16.54 0.95 4.74
N ALA A 61 -17.69 1.34 5.27
CA ALA A 61 -18.92 1.48 4.48
C ALA A 61 -18.79 2.55 3.37
N ASN A 62 -18.08 3.65 3.62
CA ASN A 62 -17.82 4.67 2.58
C ASN A 62 -16.84 4.20 1.49
N MET A 63 -16.16 3.07 1.72
CA MET A 63 -15.30 2.38 0.75
C MET A 63 -16.04 1.20 0.11
N SER A 64 -17.36 1.10 0.29
CA SER A 64 -18.24 0.02 -0.16
C SER A 64 -17.84 -1.38 0.32
N ILE A 65 -17.08 -1.48 1.42
CA ILE A 65 -16.53 -2.75 1.88
C ILE A 65 -17.62 -3.74 2.28
N ASP A 66 -17.36 -5.03 2.03
CA ASP A 66 -18.26 -6.14 2.34
C ASP A 66 -18.88 -6.06 3.76
N PRO A 67 -20.21 -6.24 3.90
CA PRO A 67 -20.91 -6.16 5.18
C PRO A 67 -20.38 -7.09 6.27
N VAL A 68 -19.81 -8.25 5.95
CA VAL A 68 -19.20 -9.17 6.93
C VAL A 68 -17.99 -8.53 7.61
N ILE A 69 -17.16 -7.83 6.83
CA ILE A 69 -16.00 -7.09 7.36
C ILE A 69 -16.49 -5.91 8.22
N ILE A 70 -17.57 -5.24 7.82
CA ILE A 70 -18.18 -4.16 8.61
C ILE A 70 -18.72 -4.69 9.95
N MET A 71 -19.42 -5.83 9.95
CA MET A 71 -19.91 -6.47 11.18
C MET A 71 -18.76 -6.88 12.10
N ALA A 72 -17.70 -7.51 11.55
CA ALA A 72 -16.50 -7.82 12.33
C ALA A 72 -15.82 -6.56 12.90
N THR A 73 -15.88 -5.43 12.18
CA THR A 73 -15.36 -4.13 12.65
C THR A 73 -16.19 -3.58 13.82
N LEU A 74 -17.50 -3.77 13.85
CA LEU A 74 -18.32 -3.38 15.00
C LEU A 74 -17.97 -4.18 16.26
N LEU A 75 -17.48 -5.42 16.10
CA LEU A 75 -17.16 -6.35 17.19
C LEU A 75 -15.67 -6.37 17.57
N HIS A 76 -14.80 -5.65 16.88
CA HIS A 76 -13.36 -5.94 16.89
C HIS A 76 -12.67 -5.85 18.26
N ASP A 77 -13.15 -4.97 19.14
CA ASP A 77 -12.64 -4.80 20.50
C ASP A 77 -13.46 -5.56 21.56
N VAL A 78 -14.61 -6.12 21.20
CA VAL A 78 -15.54 -6.74 22.17
C VAL A 78 -14.87 -7.86 22.97
N PRO A 79 -14.13 -8.82 22.36
CA PRO A 79 -13.48 -9.88 23.14
C PRO A 79 -12.22 -9.44 23.91
N GLU A 80 -11.67 -8.27 23.61
CA GLU A 80 -10.47 -7.75 24.29
C GLU A 80 -10.83 -6.90 25.52
N ASP A 81 -11.93 -6.13 25.43
CA ASP A 81 -12.31 -5.12 26.42
C ASP A 81 -13.52 -5.51 27.30
N THR A 82 -14.19 -6.63 27.01
CA THR A 82 -15.43 -7.04 27.70
C THR A 82 -15.38 -8.51 28.12
N ASP A 83 -16.38 -8.95 28.90
CA ASP A 83 -16.50 -10.35 29.33
C ASP A 83 -17.02 -11.30 28.23
N ARG A 84 -17.36 -10.78 27.04
CA ARG A 84 -17.84 -11.57 25.90
C ARG A 84 -16.68 -12.30 25.22
N THR A 85 -16.85 -13.57 24.89
CA THR A 85 -15.79 -14.41 24.33
C THR A 85 -15.91 -14.59 22.82
N LEU A 86 -14.83 -15.04 22.16
CA LEU A 86 -14.86 -15.43 20.75
C LEU A 86 -15.84 -16.58 20.48
N ALA A 87 -16.04 -17.49 21.44
CA ALA A 87 -17.02 -18.57 21.33
C ALA A 87 -18.46 -18.04 21.33
N ASP A 88 -18.73 -16.96 22.08
CA ASP A 88 -20.03 -16.28 22.04
C ASP A 88 -20.26 -15.64 20.67
N LEU A 89 -19.23 -15.02 20.08
CA LEU A 89 -19.34 -14.44 18.74
C LEU A 89 -19.58 -15.51 17.67
N GLU A 90 -18.87 -16.65 17.73
CA GLU A 90 -19.06 -17.75 16.78
C GLU A 90 -20.48 -18.34 16.88
N LYS A 91 -21.00 -18.49 18.11
CA LYS A 91 -22.36 -18.99 18.34
C LYS A 91 -23.45 -18.04 17.82
N ASN A 92 -23.26 -16.73 17.99
CA ASN A 92 -24.29 -15.73 17.66
C ASN A 92 -24.22 -15.26 16.19
N PHE A 93 -23.02 -15.14 15.63
CA PHE A 93 -22.79 -14.49 14.33
C PHE A 93 -22.05 -15.39 13.32
N GLY A 94 -21.68 -16.60 13.73
CA GLY A 94 -21.02 -17.57 12.86
C GLY A 94 -19.50 -17.49 12.85
N LYS A 95 -18.90 -18.56 12.32
CA LYS A 95 -17.46 -18.78 12.33
C LYS A 95 -16.66 -17.73 11.56
N GLU A 96 -17.21 -17.19 10.47
CA GLU A 96 -16.49 -16.24 9.63
C GLU A 96 -16.23 -14.91 10.35
N ILE A 97 -17.26 -14.32 10.98
CA ILE A 97 -17.12 -13.08 11.76
C ILE A 97 -16.20 -13.32 12.97
N ALA A 98 -16.39 -14.43 13.68
CA ALA A 98 -15.55 -14.77 14.83
C ALA A 98 -14.07 -14.93 14.45
N SER A 99 -13.77 -15.57 13.31
CA SER A 99 -12.41 -15.73 12.80
C SER A 99 -11.75 -14.39 12.45
N LEU A 100 -12.49 -13.44 11.88
CA LEU A 100 -11.99 -12.10 11.60
C LEU A 100 -11.66 -11.34 12.89
N VAL A 101 -12.57 -11.39 13.88
CA VAL A 101 -12.35 -10.75 15.19
C VAL A 101 -11.17 -11.38 15.93
N GLU A 102 -11.04 -12.71 15.92
CA GLU A 102 -9.90 -13.42 16.49
C GLU A 102 -8.58 -12.94 15.89
N GLY A 103 -8.52 -12.81 14.55
CA GLY A 103 -7.36 -12.30 13.84
C GLY A 103 -6.93 -10.91 14.32
N ILE A 104 -7.89 -10.04 14.63
CA ILE A 104 -7.63 -8.68 15.14
C ILE A 104 -7.11 -8.73 16.58
N THR A 105 -7.73 -9.52 17.46
CA THR A 105 -7.32 -9.64 18.86
C THR A 105 -5.88 -10.17 19.00
N LYS A 106 -5.42 -11.02 18.07
CA LYS A 106 -4.02 -11.49 18.01
C LYS A 106 -3.02 -10.35 17.80
N LEU A 107 -3.42 -9.28 17.13
CA LEU A 107 -2.59 -8.09 16.85
C LEU A 107 -2.44 -7.16 18.08
N GLY A 108 -3.40 -7.13 19.01
CA GLY A 108 -3.46 -6.15 20.10
C GLY A 108 -2.40 -6.31 21.21
N LYS A 109 -2.09 -7.55 21.60
CA LYS A 109 -1.26 -7.82 22.80
C LYS A 109 0.24 -7.76 22.51
N LEU A 110 0.91 -6.64 22.83
CA LEU A 110 2.38 -6.50 22.72
C LEU A 110 3.04 -6.39 24.10
N LYS A 111 3.89 -7.37 24.47
CA LYS A 111 4.62 -7.41 25.75
C LYS A 111 5.94 -6.59 25.73
N TYR A 112 6.47 -6.29 24.55
CA TYR A 112 7.82 -5.72 24.38
C TYR A 112 7.82 -4.18 24.35
N ARG A 113 9.02 -3.58 24.47
CA ARG A 113 9.26 -2.13 24.39
C ARG A 113 10.27 -1.82 23.26
N GLY A 114 10.31 -0.56 22.81
CA GLY A 114 11.30 -0.10 21.82
C GLY A 114 11.24 -0.84 20.47
N VAL A 115 12.40 -1.22 19.93
CA VAL A 115 12.56 -1.88 18.63
C VAL A 115 11.96 -3.29 18.63
N GLU A 116 12.09 -4.04 19.72
CA GLU A 116 11.49 -5.39 19.84
C GLU A 116 9.97 -5.37 19.70
N ARG A 117 9.31 -4.36 20.28
CA ARG A 117 7.87 -4.15 20.12
C ARG A 117 7.47 -3.97 18.66
N TYR A 118 8.28 -3.20 17.93
CA TYR A 118 8.05 -2.89 16.53
C TYR A 118 8.18 -4.16 15.67
N ILE A 119 9.23 -4.95 15.91
CA ILE A 119 9.48 -6.23 15.23
C ILE A 119 8.34 -7.22 15.50
N GLU A 120 7.94 -7.37 16.76
CA GLU A 120 6.84 -8.26 17.13
C GLU A 120 5.51 -7.82 16.52
N ASN A 121 5.26 -6.51 16.44
CA ASN A 121 4.07 -5.98 15.78
C ASN A 121 4.07 -6.33 14.28
N LEU A 122 5.18 -6.10 13.57
CA LEU A 122 5.32 -6.50 12.16
C LEU A 122 5.09 -7.99 11.97
N ARG A 123 5.71 -8.84 12.79
CA ARG A 123 5.53 -10.30 12.75
C ARG A 123 4.06 -10.69 12.89
N LYS A 124 3.37 -10.13 13.88
CA LYS A 124 1.93 -10.39 14.10
C LYS A 124 1.08 -9.95 12.92
N MET A 125 1.38 -8.77 12.35
CA MET A 125 0.71 -8.29 11.15
C MET A 125 0.92 -9.23 9.96
N PHE A 126 2.14 -9.74 9.75
CA PHE A 126 2.41 -10.71 8.68
C PHE A 126 1.66 -12.03 8.86
N ILE A 127 1.61 -12.56 10.08
CA ILE A 127 0.85 -13.79 10.39
C ILE A 127 -0.64 -13.56 10.12
N ALA A 128 -1.22 -12.47 10.62
CA ALA A 128 -2.62 -12.15 10.41
C ALA A 128 -2.96 -11.96 8.92
N MET A 129 -2.08 -11.31 8.15
CA MET A 129 -2.25 -11.15 6.70
C MET A 129 -2.19 -12.48 5.95
N ALA A 130 -1.30 -13.38 6.34
CA ALA A 130 -1.14 -14.68 5.70
C ALA A 130 -2.33 -15.61 6.00
N GLU A 131 -2.93 -15.50 7.19
CA GLU A 131 -4.15 -16.22 7.55
C GLU A 131 -5.38 -15.64 6.85
N ASP A 132 -5.62 -14.33 6.99
CA ASP A 132 -6.72 -13.63 6.34
C ASP A 132 -6.44 -12.12 6.21
N VAL A 133 -6.15 -11.68 4.98
CA VAL A 133 -5.85 -10.28 4.68
C VAL A 133 -7.00 -9.31 5.00
N ARG A 134 -8.25 -9.78 5.12
CA ARG A 134 -9.40 -8.94 5.52
C ARG A 134 -9.24 -8.39 6.93
N VAL A 135 -8.50 -9.09 7.80
CA VAL A 135 -8.14 -8.61 9.14
C VAL A 135 -7.41 -7.26 9.07
N MET A 136 -6.58 -7.06 8.04
CA MET A 136 -5.87 -5.78 7.87
C MET A 136 -6.77 -4.63 7.47
N ILE A 137 -7.80 -4.88 6.67
CA ILE A 137 -8.79 -3.86 6.28
C ILE A 137 -9.45 -3.29 7.54
N ILE A 138 -9.87 -4.18 8.45
CA ILE A 138 -10.45 -3.80 9.74
C ILE A 138 -9.41 -3.05 10.58
N LYS A 139 -8.17 -3.54 10.65
CA LYS A 139 -7.13 -2.92 11.45
C LYS A 139 -6.74 -1.52 10.95
N PHE A 140 -6.79 -1.28 9.65
CA PHE A 140 -6.57 0.04 9.09
C PHE A 140 -7.70 1.00 9.46
N ALA A 141 -8.97 0.58 9.38
CA ALA A 141 -10.10 1.41 9.80
C ALA A 141 -10.05 1.78 11.29
N ASP A 142 -9.78 0.80 12.16
CA ASP A 142 -9.47 1.03 13.58
C ASP A 142 -8.35 2.08 13.71
N ARG A 143 -7.23 1.86 13.02
CA ARG A 143 -6.07 2.76 13.13
C ARG A 143 -6.36 4.17 12.65
N ILE A 144 -7.07 4.34 11.54
CA ILE A 144 -7.49 5.63 11.01
C ILE A 144 -8.38 6.35 12.03
N HIS A 145 -9.37 5.67 12.60
CA HIS A 145 -10.23 6.29 13.60
C HIS A 145 -9.44 6.66 14.87
N ASN A 146 -8.52 5.83 15.31
CA ASN A 146 -7.61 6.13 16.42
C ASN A 146 -6.73 7.36 16.16
N LEU A 147 -6.19 7.52 14.95
CA LEU A 147 -5.45 8.72 14.56
C LEU A 147 -6.34 9.98 14.50
N SER A 148 -7.60 9.84 14.10
CA SER A 148 -8.55 10.95 14.04
C SER A 148 -8.94 11.51 15.41
N THR A 149 -8.78 10.70 16.47
CA THR A 149 -9.12 11.03 17.87
C THR A 149 -7.88 11.13 18.78
N LEU A 150 -6.69 11.21 18.16
CA LEU A 150 -5.41 11.13 18.86
C LEU A 150 -5.14 12.32 19.80
N ASP A 151 -5.81 13.46 19.56
CA ASP A 151 -5.66 14.69 20.33
C ASP A 151 -6.04 14.56 21.82
N ALA A 152 -6.75 13.49 22.23
CA ALA A 152 -7.06 13.24 23.64
C ALA A 152 -5.90 12.57 24.43
N LEU A 153 -4.86 12.07 23.75
CA LEU A 153 -3.78 11.31 24.39
C LEU A 153 -2.60 12.21 24.83
N PRO A 154 -1.67 11.73 25.69
CA PRO A 154 -0.42 12.44 25.97
C PRO A 154 0.50 12.53 24.74
N PRO A 155 1.31 13.61 24.58
CA PRO A 155 2.15 13.85 23.39
C PRO A 155 3.03 12.67 22.97
N GLN A 156 3.67 11.99 23.93
CA GLN A 156 4.50 10.82 23.66
C GLN A 156 3.71 9.66 23.04
N LYS A 157 2.47 9.43 23.50
CA LYS A 157 1.60 8.40 22.94
C LYS A 157 1.09 8.80 21.55
N ARG A 158 0.79 10.09 21.32
CA ARG A 158 0.41 10.60 19.99
C ARG A 158 1.50 10.36 18.97
N TYR A 159 2.72 10.84 19.26
CA TYR A 159 3.86 10.68 18.37
C TYR A 159 4.12 9.21 18.04
N ARG A 160 4.13 8.34 19.05
CA ARG A 160 4.37 6.90 18.86
C ARG A 160 3.32 6.24 17.96
N ILE A 161 2.02 6.48 18.21
CA ILE A 161 0.94 5.89 17.41
C ILE A 161 0.97 6.42 15.97
N ALA A 162 1.22 7.72 15.79
CA ALA A 162 1.34 8.33 14.48
C ALA A 162 2.57 7.82 13.72
N LEU A 163 3.73 7.71 14.37
CA LEU A 163 4.94 7.18 13.75
C LEU A 163 4.75 5.73 13.32
N GLU A 164 4.19 4.89 14.17
CA GLU A 164 3.86 3.50 13.84
C GLU A 164 2.90 3.42 12.64
N SER A 165 1.90 4.30 12.60
CA SER A 165 0.94 4.36 11.49
C SER A 165 1.59 4.79 10.18
N LEU A 166 2.52 5.74 10.24
CA LEU A 166 3.25 6.25 9.09
C LEU A 166 4.29 5.27 8.55
N GLU A 167 5.03 4.60 9.42
CA GLU A 167 6.15 3.72 9.05
C GLU A 167 5.74 2.27 8.82
N ILE A 168 4.59 1.83 9.35
CA ILE A 168 4.15 0.42 9.22
C ILE A 168 2.84 0.33 8.45
N TYR A 169 1.77 0.92 9.01
CA TYR A 169 0.43 0.70 8.47
C TYR A 169 0.24 1.32 7.08
N ALA A 170 0.72 2.55 6.85
CA ALA A 170 0.63 3.19 5.54
C ALA A 170 1.40 2.45 4.43
N PRO A 171 2.67 2.01 4.63
CA PRO A 171 3.37 1.18 3.66
C PRO A 171 2.67 -0.14 3.35
N ILE A 172 2.09 -0.81 4.36
CA ILE A 172 1.32 -2.05 4.13
C ILE A 172 0.07 -1.74 3.31
N ALA A 173 -0.72 -0.72 3.67
CA ALA A 173 -1.89 -0.30 2.89
C ALA A 173 -1.52 0.01 1.42
N ASN A 174 -0.37 0.66 1.18
CA ASN A 174 0.13 0.91 -0.17
C ASN A 174 0.43 -0.40 -0.95
N ARG A 175 1.01 -1.40 -0.27
CA ARG A 175 1.29 -2.73 -0.83
C ARG A 175 0.00 -3.51 -1.13
N LEU A 176 -1.04 -3.34 -0.32
CA LEU A 176 -2.38 -3.88 -0.57
C LEU A 176 -3.14 -3.14 -1.71
N GLY A 177 -2.54 -2.10 -2.30
CA GLY A 177 -3.19 -1.26 -3.31
C GLY A 177 -4.26 -0.31 -2.74
N MET A 178 -4.35 -0.17 -1.41
CA MET A 178 -5.40 0.62 -0.73
C MET A 178 -4.99 2.09 -0.60
N ASP A 179 -4.96 2.83 -1.72
CA ASP A 179 -4.42 4.21 -1.75
C ASP A 179 -5.22 5.19 -0.87
N GLU A 180 -6.54 5.03 -0.73
CA GLU A 180 -7.33 5.92 0.14
C GLU A 180 -7.00 5.69 1.62
N MET A 181 -6.96 4.43 2.08
CA MET A 181 -6.57 4.11 3.46
C MET A 181 -5.13 4.55 3.76
N LYS A 182 -4.19 4.26 2.85
CA LYS A 182 -2.82 4.75 2.94
C LYS A 182 -2.79 6.27 3.07
N GLY A 183 -3.51 6.99 2.20
CA GLY A 183 -3.54 8.45 2.22
C GLY A 183 -4.09 9.02 3.54
N GLN A 184 -5.12 8.39 4.11
CA GLN A 184 -5.66 8.77 5.42
C GLN A 184 -4.67 8.49 6.55
N LEU A 185 -4.04 7.31 6.57
CA LEU A 185 -3.00 6.96 7.54
C LEU A 185 -1.81 7.93 7.47
N GLU A 186 -1.35 8.26 6.26
CA GLU A 186 -0.24 9.20 6.03
C GLU A 186 -0.57 10.61 6.54
N ASP A 187 -1.67 11.21 6.08
CA ASP A 187 -1.99 12.61 6.41
C ASP A 187 -2.39 12.80 7.87
N LEU A 188 -3.16 11.87 8.46
CA LEU A 188 -3.50 11.92 9.89
C LEU A 188 -2.25 11.77 10.76
N SER A 189 -1.29 10.95 10.35
CA SER A 189 -0.03 10.79 11.08
C SER A 189 0.92 11.98 10.89
N PHE A 190 0.94 12.58 9.70
CA PHE A 190 1.88 13.65 9.34
C PHE A 190 1.81 14.84 10.32
N LYS A 191 0.60 15.24 10.72
CA LYS A 191 0.36 16.31 11.72
C LYS A 191 1.09 16.06 13.04
N PHE A 192 1.21 14.80 13.47
CA PHE A 192 1.79 14.45 14.77
C PHE A 192 3.27 14.05 14.68
N VAL A 193 3.71 13.47 13.56
CA VAL A 193 5.12 13.07 13.38
C VAL A 193 6.00 14.26 13.00
N TYR A 194 5.53 15.12 12.09
CA TYR A 194 6.28 16.27 11.58
C TYR A 194 5.41 17.55 11.57
N PRO A 195 4.99 18.07 12.74
CA PRO A 195 4.01 19.16 12.83
C PRO A 195 4.44 20.44 12.10
N LYS A 196 5.73 20.81 12.17
CA LYS A 196 6.26 22.00 11.49
C LYS A 196 6.19 21.86 9.97
N GLU A 197 6.56 20.69 9.45
CA GLU A 197 6.51 20.41 8.01
C GLU A 197 5.06 20.30 7.52
N TYR A 198 4.17 19.73 8.33
CA TYR A 198 2.73 19.69 8.02
C TYR A 198 2.17 21.09 7.78
N GLU A 199 2.38 22.03 8.71
CA GLU A 199 1.90 23.41 8.56
C GLU A 199 2.57 24.13 7.38
N ARG A 200 3.88 23.93 7.18
CA ARG A 200 4.62 24.50 6.04
C ARG A 200 4.06 24.03 4.71
N VAL A 201 3.92 22.73 4.52
CA VAL A 201 3.45 22.11 3.27
C VAL A 201 1.99 22.47 3.01
N LYS A 202 1.16 22.51 4.06
CA LYS A 202 -0.23 22.96 3.97
C LYS A 202 -0.32 24.39 3.48
N LYS A 203 0.42 25.32 4.08
CA LYS A 203 0.45 26.73 3.67
C LYS A 203 0.88 26.88 2.20
N LEU A 204 1.99 26.24 1.83
CA LEU A 204 2.51 26.31 0.45
C LEU A 204 1.52 25.74 -0.59
N ARG A 205 0.84 24.64 -0.25
CA ARG A 205 -0.21 24.07 -1.09
C ARG A 205 -1.36 25.06 -1.25
N ASP A 206 -1.86 25.60 -0.15
CA ASP A 206 -3.04 26.48 -0.15
C ASP A 206 -2.77 27.78 -0.93
N GLU A 207 -1.57 28.37 -0.77
CA GLU A 207 -1.10 29.53 -1.57
C GLU A 207 -1.04 29.20 -3.07
N LYS A 208 -0.55 28.01 -3.44
CA LYS A 208 -0.44 27.60 -4.85
C LYS A 208 -1.78 27.28 -5.50
N LEU A 209 -2.76 26.84 -4.70
CA LEU A 209 -4.13 26.54 -5.15
C LEU A 209 -5.05 27.76 -5.15
N GLN A 210 -4.69 28.81 -4.41
CA GLN A 210 -5.47 30.03 -4.31
C GLN A 210 -5.78 30.61 -5.70
N GLY A 211 -7.07 30.81 -6.00
CA GLY A 211 -7.52 31.34 -7.28
C GLY A 211 -7.49 30.36 -8.47
N LYS A 212 -6.93 29.15 -8.32
CA LYS A 212 -6.87 28.16 -9.40
C LYS A 212 -8.13 27.32 -9.57
N GLU A 213 -9.10 27.41 -8.67
CA GLU A 213 -10.35 26.64 -8.78
C GLU A 213 -11.11 26.92 -10.08
N LYS A 214 -11.22 28.19 -10.49
CA LYS A 214 -11.87 28.58 -11.73
C LYS A 214 -11.12 28.05 -12.95
N TYR A 215 -9.79 28.06 -12.89
CA TYR A 215 -8.93 27.52 -13.93
C TYR A 215 -9.16 26.02 -14.12
N PHE A 216 -9.10 25.22 -13.05
CA PHE A 216 -9.34 23.77 -13.16
C PHE A 216 -10.76 23.44 -13.62
N LYS A 217 -11.78 24.17 -13.14
CA LYS A 217 -13.16 24.03 -13.64
C LYS A 217 -13.25 24.33 -15.13
N HIS A 218 -12.54 25.35 -15.61
CA HIS A 218 -12.49 25.68 -17.03
C HIS A 218 -11.86 24.56 -17.87
N ILE A 219 -10.71 24.03 -17.44
CA ILE A 219 -10.03 22.91 -18.11
C ILE A 219 -10.92 21.65 -18.12
N ILE A 220 -11.61 21.36 -17.01
CA ILE A 220 -12.56 20.24 -16.93
C ILE A 220 -13.70 20.42 -17.96
N ASN A 221 -14.27 21.62 -18.08
CA ASN A 221 -15.34 21.89 -19.03
C ASN A 221 -14.89 21.75 -20.49
N ILE A 222 -13.69 22.24 -20.83
CA ILE A 222 -13.11 22.04 -22.17
C ILE A 222 -12.94 20.54 -22.44
N THR A 223 -12.34 19.82 -21.48
CA THR A 223 -12.12 18.37 -21.60
C THR A 223 -13.43 17.63 -21.83
N GLN A 224 -14.46 17.94 -21.03
CA GLN A 224 -15.77 17.31 -21.14
C GLN A 224 -16.39 17.54 -22.52
N LYS A 225 -16.39 18.80 -23.00
CA LYS A 225 -16.97 19.16 -24.31
C LYS A 225 -16.28 18.44 -25.47
N GLU A 226 -14.95 18.35 -25.45
CA GLU A 226 -14.21 17.67 -26.52
C GLU A 226 -14.40 16.15 -26.52
N LEU A 227 -14.56 15.55 -25.34
CA LEU A 227 -14.88 14.13 -25.21
C LEU A 227 -16.31 13.83 -25.69
N GLU A 228 -17.27 14.70 -25.36
CA GLU A 228 -18.65 14.61 -25.87
C GLU A 228 -18.70 14.74 -27.40
N ASN A 229 -18.00 15.71 -27.99
CA ASN A 229 -17.91 15.88 -29.45
C ASN A 229 -17.31 14.64 -30.15
N SER A 230 -16.45 13.91 -29.46
CA SER A 230 -15.79 12.70 -29.95
C SER A 230 -16.56 11.41 -29.62
N ASN A 231 -17.80 11.52 -29.12
CA ASN A 231 -18.65 10.39 -28.70
C ASN A 231 -18.00 9.47 -27.66
N ILE A 232 -17.16 10.00 -26.77
CA ILE A 232 -16.63 9.25 -25.63
C ILE A 232 -17.56 9.45 -24.44
N SER A 233 -18.25 8.39 -24.02
CA SER A 233 -18.95 8.39 -22.75
C SER A 233 -17.96 8.39 -21.59
N VAL A 234 -18.18 9.33 -20.69
CA VAL A 234 -17.37 9.60 -19.52
C VAL A 234 -18.24 9.37 -18.30
N ILE A 235 -17.76 8.53 -17.37
CA ILE A 235 -18.46 8.22 -16.13
C ILE A 235 -18.28 9.39 -15.15
N SER A 236 -17.05 9.90 -15.02
CA SER A 236 -16.79 11.11 -14.22
C SER A 236 -15.51 11.83 -14.63
N ILE A 237 -15.51 13.16 -14.47
CA ILE A 237 -14.31 14.00 -14.52
C ILE A 237 -14.29 14.88 -13.27
N HIS A 238 -13.20 14.83 -12.51
CA HIS A 238 -13.06 15.65 -11.32
C HIS A 238 -11.60 15.99 -11.01
N GLY A 239 -11.39 17.11 -10.35
CA GLY A 239 -10.09 17.49 -9.81
C GLY A 239 -9.78 16.67 -8.54
N ARG A 240 -8.60 16.06 -8.49
CA ARG A 240 -8.04 15.40 -7.30
C ARG A 240 -6.90 16.25 -6.76
N ASN A 241 -7.06 16.70 -5.52
CA ASN A 241 -5.99 17.32 -4.77
C ASN A 241 -5.06 16.25 -4.20
N LYS A 242 -3.76 16.52 -4.27
CA LYS A 242 -2.77 15.65 -3.66
C LYS A 242 -2.80 15.75 -2.14
N LYS A 243 -2.74 14.59 -1.47
CA LYS A 243 -2.63 14.47 0.00
C LYS A 243 -1.33 15.12 0.49
N LEU A 244 -1.33 15.67 1.70
CA LEU A 244 -0.26 16.53 2.22
C LEU A 244 1.08 15.81 2.37
N TYR A 245 1.08 14.61 2.93
CA TYR A 245 2.30 13.85 3.14
C TYR A 245 2.93 13.39 1.81
N SER A 246 2.09 13.03 0.84
CA SER A 246 2.54 12.73 -0.53
C SER A 246 3.11 13.95 -1.26
N LEU A 247 2.64 15.17 -0.94
CA LEU A 247 3.27 16.41 -1.40
C LEU A 247 4.63 16.63 -0.71
N TYR A 248 4.69 16.45 0.61
CA TYR A 248 5.92 16.54 1.40
C TYR A 248 7.02 15.62 0.85
N LYS A 249 6.73 14.33 0.61
CA LYS A 249 7.69 13.38 0.01
C LYS A 249 8.24 13.86 -1.33
N LYS A 250 7.37 14.31 -2.25
CA LYS A 250 7.83 14.85 -3.54
C LYS A 250 8.64 16.13 -3.40
N MET A 251 8.37 16.95 -2.38
CA MET A 251 9.19 18.13 -2.10
C MET A 251 10.60 17.72 -1.70
N LEU A 252 10.76 16.70 -0.84
CA LEU A 252 12.07 16.18 -0.48
C LEU A 252 12.85 15.71 -1.72
N ASP A 253 12.21 14.93 -2.61
CA ASP A 253 12.81 14.43 -3.86
C ASP A 253 13.20 15.54 -4.86
N LYS A 254 12.62 16.74 -4.71
CA LYS A 254 12.81 17.89 -5.60
C LYS A 254 13.51 19.05 -4.90
N ASN A 255 14.39 18.75 -3.94
CA ASN A 255 15.20 19.74 -3.21
C ASN A 255 14.36 20.83 -2.52
N ASN A 256 13.18 20.46 -2.02
CA ASN A 256 12.19 21.34 -1.38
C ASN A 256 11.60 22.47 -2.26
N GLU A 257 11.77 22.41 -3.58
CA GLU A 257 11.23 23.42 -4.50
C GLU A 257 9.80 23.07 -4.97
N ILE A 258 8.79 23.69 -4.36
CA ILE A 258 7.38 23.47 -4.76
C ILE A 258 7.10 23.87 -6.22
N GLY A 259 7.85 24.84 -6.77
CA GLY A 259 7.69 25.30 -8.15
C GLY A 259 7.97 24.22 -9.20
N ARG A 260 8.73 23.17 -8.86
CA ARG A 260 9.01 22.03 -9.74
C ARG A 260 7.94 20.93 -9.67
N ILE A 261 6.93 21.10 -8.81
CA ILE A 261 5.84 20.14 -8.62
C ILE A 261 4.61 20.67 -9.36
N TYR A 262 4.39 20.10 -10.53
CA TYR A 262 3.27 20.44 -11.40
C TYR A 262 1.98 19.67 -11.05
N ASP A 263 2.10 18.60 -10.27
CA ASP A 263 1.03 17.62 -10.00
C ASP A 263 0.32 17.81 -8.65
N ILE A 264 0.21 19.06 -8.19
CA ILE A 264 -0.50 19.38 -6.93
C ILE A 264 -2.01 19.10 -7.10
N VAL A 265 -2.54 19.39 -8.28
CA VAL A 265 -3.89 19.00 -8.71
C VAL A 265 -3.75 18.16 -9.97
N ALA A 266 -4.37 16.98 -9.96
CA ALA A 266 -4.55 16.17 -11.15
C ALA A 266 -6.03 16.15 -11.53
N ILE A 267 -6.33 16.13 -12.82
CA ILE A 267 -7.69 15.91 -13.32
C ILE A 267 -7.84 14.41 -13.58
N ARG A 268 -8.80 13.78 -12.91
CA ARG A 268 -9.11 12.38 -13.10
C ARG A 268 -10.28 12.23 -14.05
N ILE A 269 -10.13 11.33 -15.02
CA ILE A 269 -11.15 10.98 -16.01
C ILE A 269 -11.41 9.47 -15.89
N ILE A 270 -12.67 9.12 -15.64
CA ILE A 270 -13.13 7.73 -15.55
C ILE A 270 -14.00 7.45 -16.76
N VAL A 271 -13.65 6.38 -17.50
CA VAL A 271 -14.34 5.95 -18.72
C VAL A 271 -14.72 4.48 -18.64
N ASP A 272 -15.50 3.99 -19.60
CA ASP A 272 -16.08 2.64 -19.51
C ASP A 272 -15.06 1.52 -19.76
N ASN A 273 -14.10 1.73 -20.67
CA ASN A 273 -13.20 0.66 -21.12
C ASN A 273 -11.82 1.16 -21.52
N ILE A 274 -10.89 0.22 -21.69
CA ILE A 274 -9.48 0.51 -21.99
C ILE A 274 -9.32 1.24 -23.33
N ALA A 275 -10.09 0.89 -24.36
CA ALA A 275 -10.02 1.58 -25.66
C ALA A 275 -10.35 3.07 -25.51
N LYS A 276 -11.37 3.41 -24.70
CA LYS A 276 -11.73 4.79 -24.37
C LYS A 276 -10.67 5.50 -23.54
N CYS A 277 -9.86 4.79 -22.74
CA CYS A 277 -8.72 5.40 -22.04
C CYS A 277 -7.70 5.96 -23.05
N TYR A 278 -7.32 5.16 -24.05
CA TYR A 278 -6.37 5.58 -25.07
C TYR A 278 -6.95 6.62 -26.04
N ALA A 279 -8.24 6.51 -26.39
CA ALA A 279 -8.91 7.53 -27.18
C ALA A 279 -8.95 8.89 -26.46
N THR A 280 -9.29 8.89 -25.17
CA THR A 280 -9.23 10.08 -24.30
C THR A 280 -7.82 10.67 -24.26
N LEU A 281 -6.78 9.83 -24.14
CA LEU A 281 -5.38 10.29 -24.17
C LEU A 281 -5.07 11.01 -25.49
N GLY A 282 -5.47 10.44 -26.63
CA GLY A 282 -5.27 11.03 -27.95
C GLY A 282 -5.97 12.38 -28.11
N ILE A 283 -7.22 12.49 -27.65
CA ILE A 283 -8.00 13.74 -27.69
C ILE A 283 -7.34 14.81 -26.81
N LEU A 284 -6.90 14.46 -25.60
CA LEU A 284 -6.17 15.41 -24.76
C LEU A 284 -4.89 15.92 -25.44
N HIS A 285 -4.18 15.05 -26.16
CA HIS A 285 -2.95 15.41 -26.89
C HIS A 285 -3.22 16.18 -28.19
N SER A 286 -4.42 16.12 -28.77
CA SER A 286 -4.81 16.98 -29.89
C SER A 286 -5.17 18.39 -29.44
N ILE A 287 -5.66 18.56 -28.21
CA ILE A 287 -6.00 19.87 -27.63
C ILE A 287 -4.76 20.55 -27.03
N TRP A 288 -3.97 19.79 -26.26
CA TRP A 288 -2.84 20.31 -25.51
C TRP A 288 -1.55 19.54 -25.77
N LYS A 289 -0.44 20.26 -25.85
CA LYS A 289 0.87 19.67 -26.11
C LYS A 289 1.37 18.89 -24.88
N PRO A 290 1.69 17.59 -25.00
CA PRO A 290 2.22 16.81 -23.89
C PRO A 290 3.67 17.20 -23.55
N ILE A 291 4.00 17.12 -22.26
CA ILE A 291 5.36 17.34 -21.78
C ILE A 291 6.17 16.05 -21.98
N LYS A 292 7.31 16.14 -22.67
CA LYS A 292 8.20 14.99 -22.91
C LYS A 292 8.60 14.31 -21.60
N GLY A 293 8.57 12.98 -21.57
CA GLY A 293 8.92 12.17 -20.38
C GLY A 293 7.89 12.19 -19.26
N ARG A 294 6.69 12.77 -19.48
CA ARG A 294 5.59 12.83 -18.50
C ARG A 294 4.34 12.06 -18.92
N ILE A 295 4.48 11.17 -19.90
CA ILE A 295 3.45 10.20 -20.28
C ILE A 295 3.83 8.88 -19.64
N LYS A 296 2.91 8.26 -18.90
CA LYS A 296 3.13 6.97 -18.24
C LYS A 296 1.92 6.07 -18.48
N ASP A 297 2.17 4.91 -19.05
CA ASP A 297 1.13 3.93 -19.34
C ASP A 297 1.17 2.81 -18.28
N TYR A 298 0.48 3.03 -17.16
CA TYR A 298 0.33 1.98 -16.15
C TYR A 298 -0.80 1.00 -16.49
N ILE A 299 -1.51 1.15 -17.61
CA ILE A 299 -2.46 0.13 -18.06
C ILE A 299 -1.67 -1.03 -18.67
N ALA A 300 -0.77 -0.72 -19.60
CA ALA A 300 0.12 -1.69 -20.24
C ALA A 300 1.22 -2.19 -19.29
N GLN A 301 1.70 -1.32 -18.38
CA GLN A 301 2.71 -1.66 -17.38
C GLN A 301 2.19 -1.36 -15.96
N PRO A 302 1.29 -2.20 -15.41
CA PRO A 302 0.76 -2.01 -14.06
C PRO A 302 1.86 -1.92 -13.01
N LYS A 303 1.62 -1.15 -11.95
CA LYS A 303 2.52 -1.18 -10.80
C LYS A 303 2.38 -2.51 -10.05
N PRO A 304 3.39 -2.91 -9.25
CA PRO A 304 3.35 -4.16 -8.48
C PRO A 304 2.17 -4.28 -7.51
N ASN A 305 1.67 -3.15 -7.00
CA ASN A 305 0.47 -3.13 -6.16
C ASN A 305 -0.85 -3.23 -6.96
N GLY A 306 -0.79 -3.53 -8.26
CA GLY A 306 -1.94 -3.66 -9.15
C GLY A 306 -2.44 -2.35 -9.75
N TYR A 307 -1.85 -1.20 -9.40
CA TYR A 307 -2.33 0.11 -9.87
C TYR A 307 -2.24 0.25 -11.40
N GLN A 308 -3.37 0.63 -12.02
CA GLN A 308 -3.50 0.88 -13.45
C GLN A 308 -4.13 2.25 -13.72
N SER A 309 -3.53 3.02 -14.63
CA SER A 309 -4.03 4.30 -15.16
C SER A 309 -3.06 4.84 -16.23
N LEU A 310 -3.56 5.62 -17.19
CA LEU A 310 -2.72 6.46 -18.04
C LEU A 310 -2.50 7.80 -17.35
N HIS A 311 -1.25 8.20 -17.20
CA HIS A 311 -0.89 9.53 -16.70
C HIS A 311 -0.27 10.34 -17.83
N THR A 312 -0.73 11.58 -18.00
CA THR A 312 -0.09 12.52 -18.92
C THR A 312 -0.05 13.91 -18.30
N THR A 313 1.08 14.59 -18.39
CA THR A 313 1.16 16.03 -18.10
C THR A 313 1.19 16.80 -19.41
N VAL A 314 0.31 17.79 -19.56
CA VAL A 314 0.22 18.64 -20.76
C VAL A 314 0.39 20.11 -20.39
N PHE A 315 0.83 20.93 -21.34
CA PHE A 315 0.74 22.39 -21.23
C PHE A 315 -0.68 22.82 -21.61
N ALA A 316 -1.48 23.13 -20.60
CA ALA A 316 -2.84 23.63 -20.78
C ALA A 316 -2.84 25.14 -21.09
N GLU A 317 -4.01 25.77 -21.09
CA GLU A 317 -4.13 27.20 -21.36
C GLU A 317 -3.29 28.03 -20.39
N GLY A 318 -2.69 29.12 -20.89
CA GLY A 318 -1.77 29.96 -20.12
C GLY A 318 -0.38 29.34 -19.87
N GLY A 319 -0.07 28.18 -20.47
CA GLY A 319 1.21 27.50 -20.31
C GLY A 319 1.39 26.79 -18.97
N GLU A 320 0.34 26.74 -18.15
CA GLU A 320 0.35 26.04 -16.87
C GLU A 320 0.29 24.52 -17.11
N PRO A 321 1.17 23.74 -16.46
CA PRO A 321 1.17 22.29 -16.60
C PRO A 321 0.02 21.66 -15.80
N VAL A 322 -0.73 20.76 -16.44
CA VAL A 322 -1.84 20.02 -15.84
C VAL A 322 -1.62 18.52 -16.03
N GLU A 323 -1.71 17.74 -14.94
CA GLU A 323 -1.67 16.28 -15.00
C GLU A 323 -3.09 15.72 -15.16
N PHE A 324 -3.26 14.84 -16.13
CA PHE A 324 -4.47 14.03 -16.33
C PHE A 324 -4.19 12.57 -15.95
N GLN A 325 -5.16 11.96 -15.27
CA GLN A 325 -5.18 10.54 -14.93
C GLN A 325 -6.42 9.91 -15.56
N ILE A 326 -6.22 8.96 -16.46
CA ILE A 326 -7.31 8.32 -17.22
C ILE A 326 -7.34 6.85 -16.83
N ARG A 327 -8.52 6.31 -16.52
CA ARG A 327 -8.69 4.89 -16.18
C ARG A 327 -10.15 4.46 -16.29
N THR A 328 -10.38 3.15 -16.24
CA THR A 328 -11.75 2.61 -16.18
C THR A 328 -12.34 2.69 -14.78
N LEU A 329 -13.63 2.39 -14.63
CA LEU A 329 -14.26 2.27 -13.31
C LEU A 329 -13.62 1.16 -12.48
N ASP A 330 -13.43 -0.04 -13.05
CA ASP A 330 -12.77 -1.15 -12.35
C ASP A 330 -11.35 -0.77 -11.89
N MET A 331 -10.56 -0.14 -12.76
CA MET A 331 -9.23 0.36 -12.41
C MET A 331 -9.27 1.48 -11.35
N HIS A 332 -10.37 2.24 -11.27
CA HIS A 332 -10.56 3.23 -10.23
C HIS A 332 -10.79 2.56 -8.88
N GLU A 333 -11.69 1.59 -8.82
CA GLU A 333 -12.02 0.84 -7.59
C GLU A 333 -10.80 0.06 -7.10
N ASP A 334 -10.12 -0.66 -7.99
CA ASP A 334 -8.87 -1.37 -7.70
C ASP A 334 -7.78 -0.41 -7.18
N ALA A 335 -7.73 0.83 -7.66
CA ALA A 335 -6.70 1.78 -7.24
C ALA A 335 -7.01 2.49 -5.92
N GLU A 336 -8.27 2.69 -5.55
CA GLU A 336 -8.62 3.33 -4.27
C GLU A 336 -8.75 2.31 -3.14
N TYR A 337 -9.32 1.14 -3.43
CA TYR A 337 -9.66 0.10 -2.46
C TYR A 337 -8.77 -1.14 -2.55
N GLY A 338 -7.96 -1.25 -3.61
CA GLY A 338 -6.94 -2.28 -3.73
C GLY A 338 -7.55 -3.66 -3.66
N ILE A 339 -6.94 -4.46 -2.79
CA ILE A 339 -7.39 -5.78 -2.46
C ILE A 339 -8.90 -5.84 -2.17
N ALA A 340 -9.43 -4.85 -1.47
CA ALA A 340 -10.81 -4.82 -1.02
C ALA A 340 -11.85 -4.76 -2.16
N ALA A 341 -11.49 -4.19 -3.31
CA ALA A 341 -12.35 -4.14 -4.50
C ALA A 341 -12.65 -5.54 -5.06
N HIS A 342 -11.73 -6.49 -4.90
CA HIS A 342 -11.91 -7.86 -5.38
C HIS A 342 -12.88 -8.72 -4.55
N TRP A 343 -13.30 -8.25 -3.37
CA TRP A 343 -14.28 -8.95 -2.53
C TRP A 343 -15.71 -8.45 -2.68
N HIS A 344 -15.99 -7.50 -3.60
CA HIS A 344 -17.37 -7.29 -4.03
C HIS A 344 -17.89 -8.55 -4.70
N TYR A 345 -18.98 -9.11 -4.16
CA TYR A 345 -19.75 -10.16 -4.82
C TYR A 345 -20.28 -9.63 -6.15
N ASP A 346 -20.00 -10.31 -7.28
CA ASP A 346 -20.69 -9.98 -8.52
C ASP A 346 -22.21 -10.21 -8.34
N GLU A 347 -23.06 -9.47 -9.07
CA GLU A 347 -24.53 -9.49 -8.96
C GLU A 347 -25.17 -10.90 -9.11
N HIS A 348 -24.38 -11.89 -9.54
CA HIS A 348 -24.74 -13.31 -9.70
C HIS A 348 -24.21 -14.25 -8.60
N GLY A 349 -23.63 -13.73 -7.51
CA GLY A 349 -23.17 -14.55 -6.38
C GLY A 349 -21.90 -15.37 -6.67
N SER A 350 -21.27 -15.18 -7.82
CA SER A 350 -19.97 -15.76 -8.13
C SER A 350 -18.87 -14.88 -7.54
N LYS A 351 -18.02 -15.46 -6.67
CA LYS A 351 -16.77 -14.82 -6.21
C LYS A 351 -15.93 -14.49 -7.46
N ARG A 352 -15.54 -13.23 -7.67
CA ARG A 352 -14.50 -12.90 -8.65
C ARG A 352 -13.29 -13.80 -8.39
N PRO A 353 -12.69 -14.40 -9.42
CA PRO A 353 -11.54 -15.28 -9.23
C PRO A 353 -10.47 -14.50 -8.46
N HIS A 354 -10.03 -15.08 -7.35
CA HIS A 354 -9.03 -14.50 -6.46
C HIS A 354 -7.80 -14.15 -7.31
N LYS A 355 -7.54 -12.86 -7.53
CA LYS A 355 -6.31 -12.45 -8.22
C LYS A 355 -5.20 -12.80 -7.25
N GLU A 356 -4.58 -13.97 -7.43
CA GLU A 356 -3.55 -14.48 -6.54
C GLU A 356 -2.47 -13.43 -6.38
N ILE A 357 -2.39 -12.92 -5.16
CA ILE A 357 -1.49 -11.86 -4.84
C ILE A 357 -0.15 -12.51 -4.54
N LYS A 358 0.75 -12.51 -5.53
CA LYS A 358 2.09 -13.10 -5.40
C LYS A 358 2.80 -12.71 -4.10
N TRP A 359 2.62 -11.47 -3.63
CA TRP A 359 3.22 -11.02 -2.37
C TRP A 359 2.59 -11.63 -1.11
N VAL A 360 1.32 -12.07 -1.12
CA VAL A 360 0.71 -12.83 0.00
C VAL A 360 1.38 -14.20 0.13
N GLN A 361 1.72 -14.84 -0.99
CA GLN A 361 2.50 -16.09 -0.99
C GLN A 361 3.92 -15.87 -0.49
N GLU A 362 4.57 -14.76 -0.86
CA GLU A 362 5.87 -14.38 -0.29
C GLU A 362 5.78 -14.18 1.23
N LEU A 363 4.72 -13.53 1.73
CA LEU A 363 4.49 -13.39 3.18
C LEU A 363 4.24 -14.72 3.89
N ALA A 364 3.49 -15.64 3.26
CA ALA A 364 3.28 -16.98 3.80
C ALA A 364 4.59 -17.78 3.84
N GLN A 365 5.49 -17.58 2.87
CA GLN A 365 6.81 -18.18 2.87
C GLN A 365 7.70 -17.57 3.97
N ILE A 366 7.64 -16.26 4.12
CA ILE A 366 8.28 -15.50 5.19
C ILE A 366 7.80 -15.95 6.58
N GLN A 367 6.51 -16.28 6.74
CA GLN A 367 5.96 -16.81 8.00
C GLN A 367 6.70 -18.10 8.43
N LYS A 368 7.02 -18.98 7.49
CA LYS A 368 7.77 -20.21 7.76
C LYS A 368 9.22 -19.92 8.18
N ASP A 369 9.82 -18.87 7.62
CA ASP A 369 11.21 -18.49 7.90
C ASP A 369 11.34 -17.71 9.23
N ILE A 370 10.39 -16.81 9.54
CA ILE A 370 10.33 -16.01 10.78
C ILE A 370 10.24 -16.88 12.04
N LEU A 371 9.61 -18.06 11.95
CA LEU A 371 9.54 -18.99 13.08
C LEU A 371 10.91 -19.46 13.57
N ASN A 372 11.98 -19.27 12.78
CA ASN A 372 13.29 -19.84 13.07
C ASN A 372 14.33 -18.84 13.62
N LYS A 373 14.27 -17.51 13.33
CA LYS A 373 15.27 -16.52 13.84
C LYS A 373 14.77 -15.07 13.93
N LEU A 374 15.06 -14.40 15.06
CA LEU A 374 14.77 -12.97 15.31
C LEU A 374 15.69 -11.99 14.55
N SER A 375 16.92 -12.40 14.22
CA SER A 375 17.90 -11.58 13.48
C SER A 375 17.44 -11.21 12.07
N ASP A 376 16.60 -12.05 11.48
CA ASP A 376 16.23 -11.94 10.06
C ASP A 376 15.13 -10.87 9.88
N LEU A 377 14.39 -10.54 10.94
CA LEU A 377 13.33 -9.53 10.95
C LEU A 377 13.85 -8.09 10.80
N GLU A 378 15.03 -7.78 11.33
CA GLU A 378 15.62 -6.43 11.18
C GLU A 378 16.04 -6.15 9.73
N GLU A 379 16.62 -7.13 9.04
CA GLU A 379 16.97 -6.99 7.62
C GLU A 379 15.73 -6.99 6.72
N MET A 380 14.75 -7.83 7.04
CA MET A 380 13.45 -7.84 6.35
C MET A 380 12.67 -6.54 6.52
N LYS A 381 12.73 -5.91 7.70
CA LYS A 381 12.12 -4.60 7.94
C LYS A 381 12.63 -3.57 6.94
N VAL A 382 13.95 -3.53 6.74
CA VAL A 382 14.61 -2.59 5.84
C VAL A 382 14.10 -2.82 4.41
N ASP A 383 14.08 -4.06 3.94
CA ASP A 383 13.61 -4.40 2.59
C ASP A 383 12.09 -4.15 2.39
N PHE A 384 11.28 -4.45 3.42
CA PHE A 384 9.82 -4.35 3.33
C PHE A 384 9.29 -2.91 3.44
N LEU A 385 9.94 -2.05 4.21
CA LEU A 385 9.46 -0.68 4.47
C LEU A 385 10.15 0.39 3.62
N GLN A 386 11.21 0.04 2.92
CA GLN A 386 11.85 0.95 1.98
C GLN A 386 10.89 1.34 0.85
N THR A 387 11.05 2.58 0.39
CA THR A 387 10.50 3.03 -0.89
C THR A 387 10.92 2.04 -1.97
N ARG A 388 10.05 1.75 -2.94
CA ARG A 388 10.36 0.80 -4.01
C ARG A 388 10.61 1.53 -5.33
N ILE A 389 11.49 0.95 -6.14
CA ILE A 389 11.75 1.33 -7.51
C ILE A 389 11.25 0.22 -8.44
N PHE A 390 10.73 0.61 -9.59
CA PHE A 390 10.27 -0.32 -10.61
C PHE A 390 11.25 -0.31 -11.75
N VAL A 391 11.85 -1.46 -12.05
CA VAL A 391 12.82 -1.64 -13.13
C VAL A 391 12.27 -2.62 -14.15
N LEU A 392 12.73 -2.53 -15.39
CA LEU A 392 12.20 -3.27 -16.53
C LEU A 392 13.19 -4.35 -16.96
N THR A 393 12.69 -5.53 -17.33
CA THR A 393 13.48 -6.50 -18.10
C THR A 393 13.58 -6.04 -19.56
N PRO A 394 14.54 -6.57 -20.35
CA PRO A 394 14.60 -6.27 -21.79
C PRO A 394 13.35 -6.73 -22.57
N LYS A 395 12.55 -7.63 -21.98
CA LYS A 395 11.27 -8.10 -22.53
C LYS A 395 10.08 -7.20 -22.13
N GLY A 396 10.30 -6.22 -21.25
CA GLY A 396 9.29 -5.30 -20.78
C GLY A 396 8.56 -5.71 -19.50
N ASP A 397 8.99 -6.78 -18.82
CA ASP A 397 8.41 -7.17 -17.53
C ASP A 397 8.84 -6.17 -16.45
N VAL A 398 7.90 -5.77 -15.60
CA VAL A 398 8.17 -4.85 -14.47
C VAL A 398 8.57 -5.66 -13.24
N ILE A 399 9.74 -5.35 -12.69
CA ILE A 399 10.28 -5.95 -11.47
C ILE A 399 10.29 -4.91 -10.35
N ASP A 400 9.84 -5.33 -9.17
CA ASP A 400 9.75 -4.52 -7.96
C ASP A 400 10.98 -4.72 -7.08
N LEU A 401 11.72 -3.64 -6.79
CA LEU A 401 12.93 -3.69 -5.95
C LEU A 401 12.93 -2.57 -4.91
N PRO A 402 13.62 -2.74 -3.76
CA PRO A 402 13.80 -1.63 -2.82
C PRO A 402 14.63 -0.51 -3.46
N GLU A 403 14.39 0.72 -3.04
CA GLU A 403 15.21 1.88 -3.42
C GLU A 403 16.67 1.65 -3.03
N GLY A 404 17.59 2.00 -3.94
CA GLY A 404 19.01 1.71 -3.81
C GLY A 404 19.40 0.27 -4.16
N ALA A 405 18.47 -0.57 -4.63
CA ALA A 405 18.79 -1.89 -5.16
C ALA A 405 19.77 -1.82 -6.34
N THR A 406 20.52 -2.90 -6.51
CA THR A 406 21.60 -3.00 -7.50
C THR A 406 21.28 -4.04 -8.58
N PRO A 407 22.02 -4.07 -9.71
CA PRO A 407 21.86 -5.13 -10.71
C PRO A 407 21.95 -6.55 -10.15
N VAL A 408 22.72 -6.77 -9.08
CA VAL A 408 22.80 -8.08 -8.41
C VAL A 408 21.49 -8.43 -7.71
N ASP A 409 20.86 -7.46 -7.04
CA ASP A 409 19.53 -7.65 -6.43
C ASP A 409 18.49 -8.02 -7.50
N PHE A 410 18.51 -7.32 -8.64
CA PHE A 410 17.66 -7.64 -9.79
C PHE A 410 17.89 -9.05 -10.34
N ALA A 411 19.15 -9.46 -10.48
CA ALA A 411 19.51 -10.80 -10.96
C ALA A 411 18.94 -11.91 -10.06
N TYR A 412 19.07 -11.77 -8.74
CA TYR A 412 18.50 -12.72 -7.77
C TYR A 412 16.97 -12.69 -7.73
N HIS A 413 16.36 -11.53 -7.97
CA HIS A 413 14.91 -11.41 -8.08
C HIS A 413 14.36 -12.16 -9.31
N ILE A 414 15.07 -12.17 -10.44
CA ILE A 414 14.63 -12.96 -11.60
C ILE A 414 14.78 -14.46 -11.29
N HIS A 415 15.98 -14.89 -10.90
CA HIS A 415 16.24 -16.28 -10.57
C HIS A 415 17.57 -16.43 -9.82
N SER A 416 17.63 -17.34 -8.86
CA SER A 416 18.83 -17.62 -8.07
C SER A 416 20.05 -18.02 -8.95
N ASP A 417 19.84 -18.82 -10.00
CA ASP A 417 20.90 -19.17 -10.95
C ASP A 417 21.44 -17.97 -11.74
N ILE A 418 20.58 -17.01 -12.10
CA ILE A 418 21.00 -15.79 -12.80
C ILE A 418 21.85 -14.94 -11.85
N GLY A 419 21.41 -14.77 -10.59
CA GLY A 419 22.19 -14.13 -9.54
C GLY A 419 23.55 -14.80 -9.31
N ASN A 420 23.59 -16.14 -9.22
CA ASN A 420 24.83 -16.90 -8.99
C ASN A 420 25.83 -16.79 -10.16
N LYS A 421 25.33 -16.69 -11.39
CA LYS A 421 26.11 -16.67 -12.62
C LYS A 421 26.33 -15.28 -13.21
N CYS A 422 25.75 -14.24 -12.60
CA CYS A 422 25.90 -12.84 -13.01
C CYS A 422 27.38 -12.47 -13.12
N ILE A 423 27.82 -11.82 -14.19
CA ILE A 423 29.20 -11.31 -14.35
C ILE A 423 29.25 -9.81 -14.60
N GLY A 424 28.19 -9.25 -15.17
CA GLY A 424 28.07 -7.85 -15.51
C GLY A 424 26.61 -7.48 -15.72
N SER A 425 26.37 -6.19 -15.90
CA SER A 425 25.03 -5.65 -16.11
C SER A 425 25.04 -4.50 -17.10
N ARG A 426 23.99 -4.40 -17.90
CA ARG A 426 23.66 -3.20 -18.66
C ARG A 426 22.41 -2.56 -18.10
N VAL A 427 22.43 -1.24 -17.96
CA VAL A 427 21.28 -0.43 -17.59
C VAL A 427 21.03 0.58 -18.70
N ASN A 428 19.83 0.54 -19.29
CA ASN A 428 19.46 1.33 -20.47
C ASN A 428 20.51 1.21 -21.59
N GLU A 429 20.87 -0.04 -21.93
CA GLU A 429 21.86 -0.44 -22.95
C GLU A 429 23.33 -0.06 -22.64
N LYS A 430 23.60 0.61 -21.53
CA LYS A 430 24.96 0.99 -21.12
C LYS A 430 25.52 0.02 -20.09
N MET A 431 26.77 -0.42 -20.27
CA MET A 431 27.45 -1.22 -19.25
C MET A 431 27.64 -0.38 -17.97
N VAL A 432 27.21 -0.94 -16.85
CA VAL A 432 27.35 -0.32 -15.52
C VAL A 432 27.97 -1.31 -14.54
N SER A 433 28.56 -0.77 -13.47
CA SER A 433 29.08 -1.59 -12.38
C SER A 433 27.94 -2.26 -11.61
N LEU A 434 28.19 -3.45 -11.06
CA LEU A 434 27.21 -4.27 -10.34
C LEU A 434 26.74 -3.64 -9.01
N ASP A 435 27.46 -2.64 -8.50
CA ASP A 435 27.10 -1.85 -7.30
C ASP A 435 26.35 -0.56 -7.62
N THR A 436 26.07 -0.28 -8.90
CA THR A 436 25.31 0.90 -9.32
C THR A 436 23.89 0.83 -8.79
N GLU A 437 23.41 1.89 -8.13
CA GLU A 437 22.02 1.98 -7.69
C GLU A 437 21.07 2.15 -8.88
N LEU A 438 20.09 1.26 -8.96
CA LEU A 438 19.05 1.27 -9.99
C LEU A 438 18.04 2.40 -9.72
N LYS A 439 17.46 2.92 -10.80
CA LYS A 439 16.43 3.97 -10.75
C LYS A 439 15.12 3.47 -11.35
N ASN A 440 14.04 4.09 -10.91
CA ASN A 440 12.71 3.76 -11.40
C ASN A 440 12.59 4.04 -12.92
N GLY A 441 12.24 3.01 -13.69
CA GLY A 441 12.12 3.01 -15.15
C GLY A 441 13.36 2.49 -15.88
N ASP A 442 14.43 2.13 -15.17
CA ASP A 442 15.63 1.57 -15.80
C ASP A 442 15.36 0.20 -16.42
N ILE A 443 15.84 -0.02 -17.64
CA ILE A 443 15.86 -1.33 -18.29
C ILE A 443 17.17 -2.03 -17.91
N VAL A 444 17.07 -3.16 -17.20
CA VAL A 444 18.22 -3.87 -16.66
C VAL A 444 18.40 -5.20 -17.39
N GLU A 445 19.59 -5.40 -17.95
CA GLU A 445 20.03 -6.65 -18.56
C GLU A 445 21.20 -7.22 -17.74
N ILE A 446 21.17 -8.52 -17.47
CA ILE A 446 22.21 -9.22 -16.71
C ILE A 446 22.99 -10.13 -17.65
N ASP A 447 24.30 -9.89 -17.73
CA ASP A 447 25.22 -10.80 -18.43
C ASP A 447 25.57 -11.96 -17.48
N THR A 448 25.35 -13.20 -17.91
CA THR A 448 25.65 -14.41 -17.11
C THR A 448 26.74 -15.26 -17.75
N ASP A 449 27.64 -15.83 -16.94
CA ASP A 449 28.61 -16.83 -17.36
C ASP A 449 28.28 -18.21 -16.80
N LYS A 450 28.12 -19.19 -17.69
CA LYS A 450 27.82 -20.58 -17.33
C LYS A 450 28.95 -21.24 -16.53
N ASN A 451 30.20 -20.79 -16.69
CA ASN A 451 31.37 -21.34 -16.02
C ASN A 451 31.58 -20.76 -14.61
N ARG A 452 30.83 -19.70 -14.26
CA ARG A 452 30.90 -19.09 -12.95
C ARG A 452 30.38 -20.05 -11.89
N LYS A 453 31.24 -20.40 -10.93
CA LYS A 453 30.94 -21.36 -9.86
C LYS A 453 29.98 -20.82 -8.79
N GLY A 454 29.78 -19.50 -8.72
CA GLY A 454 28.84 -18.86 -7.81
C GLY A 454 29.15 -17.38 -7.54
N PRO A 455 28.41 -16.75 -6.62
CA PRO A 455 28.50 -15.33 -6.35
C PRO A 455 29.80 -14.94 -5.65
N SER A 456 30.17 -13.66 -5.78
CA SER A 456 31.29 -13.09 -5.01
C SER A 456 30.83 -12.75 -3.59
N PRO A 457 31.59 -13.12 -2.54
CA PRO A 457 31.27 -12.72 -1.16
C PRO A 457 31.22 -11.19 -0.96
N ASP A 458 31.99 -10.43 -1.74
CA ASP A 458 32.03 -8.97 -1.65
C ASP A 458 30.71 -8.30 -2.02
N TRP A 459 29.85 -8.98 -2.78
CA TRP A 459 28.55 -8.45 -3.16
C TRP A 459 27.65 -8.20 -1.95
N ALA A 460 27.84 -8.95 -0.86
CA ALA A 460 27.12 -8.75 0.40
C ALA A 460 27.25 -7.32 0.97
N LYS A 461 28.28 -6.56 0.56
CA LYS A 461 28.53 -5.18 1.02
C LYS A 461 27.58 -4.16 0.39
N PHE A 462 27.08 -4.41 -0.82
CA PHE A 462 26.30 -3.41 -1.57
C PHE A 462 24.89 -3.86 -1.93
N VAL A 463 24.61 -5.17 -2.00
CA VAL A 463 23.25 -5.68 -2.24
C VAL A 463 22.30 -5.23 -1.14
N LYS A 464 21.07 -4.90 -1.52
CA LYS A 464 20.05 -4.39 -0.58
C LYS A 464 19.06 -5.45 -0.14
N THR A 465 18.66 -6.34 -1.03
CA THR A 465 17.58 -7.31 -0.80
C THR A 465 18.02 -8.45 0.12
N HIS A 466 17.11 -8.90 0.98
CA HIS A 466 17.37 -10.03 1.87
C HIS A 466 17.62 -11.32 1.08
N THR A 467 16.88 -11.54 0.01
CA THR A 467 17.02 -12.70 -0.89
C THR A 467 18.44 -12.81 -1.46
N ALA A 468 18.99 -11.72 -2.00
CA ALA A 468 20.35 -11.70 -2.52
C ALA A 468 21.38 -11.96 -1.41
N LYS A 469 21.26 -11.29 -0.26
CA LYS A 469 22.14 -11.49 0.90
C LYS A 469 22.13 -12.94 1.39
N ALA A 470 20.95 -13.54 1.54
CA ALA A 470 20.79 -14.90 2.01
C ALA A 470 21.44 -15.91 1.04
N HIS A 471 21.23 -15.77 -0.26
CA HIS A 471 21.86 -16.63 -1.27
C HIS A 471 23.41 -16.52 -1.24
N ILE A 472 23.94 -15.29 -1.19
CA ILE A 472 25.39 -15.04 -1.13
C ILE A 472 26.00 -15.61 0.18
N ALA A 473 25.33 -15.40 1.31
CA ALA A 473 25.76 -15.89 2.61
C ALA A 473 25.76 -17.44 2.68
N ASN A 474 24.70 -18.08 2.16
CA ASN A 474 24.58 -19.53 2.11
C ASN A 474 25.68 -20.16 1.24
N PHE A 475 25.95 -19.59 0.07
CA PHE A 475 27.04 -20.05 -0.80
C PHE A 475 28.41 -19.91 -0.12
N THR A 476 28.64 -18.76 0.55
CA THR A 476 29.91 -18.51 1.27
C THR A 476 30.10 -19.48 2.44
N LYS A 477 29.02 -19.77 3.20
CA LYS A 477 29.04 -20.77 4.29
C LYS A 477 29.33 -22.18 3.78
N GLN A 478 28.69 -22.61 2.69
CA GLN A 478 28.96 -23.92 2.10
C GLN A 478 30.41 -24.05 1.62
N LYS A 479 30.94 -23.03 0.93
CA LYS A 479 32.34 -23.00 0.48
C LYS A 479 33.34 -23.07 1.64
N ASN A 480 33.08 -22.34 2.72
CA ASN A 480 33.94 -22.33 3.91
C ASN A 480 33.82 -23.62 4.74
N GLY A 481 32.62 -24.22 4.81
CA GLY A 481 32.39 -25.51 5.46
C GLY A 481 33.12 -26.66 4.74
N ILE A 482 33.05 -26.67 3.41
CA ILE A 482 33.78 -27.63 2.56
C ILE A 482 35.30 -27.42 2.71
N ALA A 483 35.80 -26.18 2.68
CA ALA A 483 37.22 -25.89 2.85
C ALA A 483 37.75 -26.31 4.24
N ARG A 484 36.96 -26.13 5.31
CA ARG A 484 37.31 -26.63 6.66
C ARG A 484 37.31 -28.16 6.71
N PHE A 485 36.35 -28.83 6.07
CA PHE A 485 36.27 -30.29 6.04
C PHE A 485 37.47 -30.91 5.30
N PHE A 486 37.91 -30.32 4.20
CA PHE A 486 39.11 -30.77 3.46
C PHE A 486 40.44 -30.47 4.18
N ASN A 487 40.51 -29.43 5.02
CA ASN A 487 41.69 -29.13 5.82
C ASN A 487 41.85 -30.01 7.08
N ILE A 488 40.81 -30.76 7.48
CA ILE A 488 40.83 -31.67 8.64
C ILE A 488 41.22 -33.11 8.23
N LEU A 489 41.17 -33.44 6.93
CA LEU A 489 41.63 -34.73 6.42
C LEU A 489 43.16 -34.73 6.27
N PRO A 490 43.90 -35.66 6.89
CA PRO A 490 45.36 -35.71 6.74
C PRO A 490 45.72 -35.96 5.27
N LYS A 491 46.65 -35.14 4.74
CA LYS A 491 47.23 -35.34 3.41
C LYS A 491 47.89 -36.73 3.38
N LYS A 492 47.25 -37.69 2.72
CA LYS A 492 47.88 -38.97 2.40
C LYS A 492 48.95 -38.74 1.32
N GLY A 493 50.22 -38.79 1.71
CA GLY A 493 51.32 -39.01 0.78
C GLY A 493 52.54 -38.12 0.98
N GLU A 494 53.28 -38.31 2.07
CA GLU A 494 54.74 -38.28 2.02
C GLU A 494 55.21 -39.60 2.65
N LYS A 495 55.84 -40.44 1.84
CA LYS A 495 56.58 -41.63 2.26
C LYS A 495 58.05 -41.35 2.00
#